data_AF-A0A7Y2C2N4-F1
#
_entry.id   AF-A0A7Y2C2N4-F1
#
_cell.length_a   1.000
_cell.length_b   1.000
_cell.length_c   1.000
_cell.angle_alpha   90.00
_cell.angle_beta   90.00
_cell.angle_gamma   90.00
#
_symmetry.space_group_name_H-M   'P 1'
#
loop_
_entity.id
_entity.type
_entity.pdbx_description
1 polymer ?
#
loop_
_entity_poly.entity_id
_entity_poly.type
_entity_poly.pdbx_seq_one_letter_code
_entity_poly.pdbx_strand_id
1 'polypeptide(L)'
;IYTTPFLIFLIWASQKTRNNPWRRKLNWIGIAISSAYLLFGVYHNFKVKSIAEKALVEKGVEFNRFMVSPTILNNYLWNVVAEGDTAYYQTLYSVNDRPATLGKPRIFPKNHHLTEKYDGERPYEILKWFSNGYYSIMKRRDGLLQFNDMRFGTFGDVDGKDEDHYIFRFALREKDGELEAFQPVDEGERDIRSAFLELLEGIKGRNIDDGPGFRQGPVSIPKSL
;
A
#
# COMPACT_ATOMS: atom_id res chain seq x y z
N ILE A 1 -4.17 4.59 -14.05
CA ILE A 1 -3.74 5.50 -15.13
C ILE A 1 -3.24 4.76 -16.38
N TYR A 2 -2.68 3.55 -16.28
CA TYR A 2 -2.25 2.75 -17.45
C TYR A 2 -3.32 2.50 -18.52
N THR A 3 -4.57 2.23 -18.09
CA THR A 3 -5.65 1.86 -19.02
C THR A 3 -6.17 3.04 -19.81
N THR A 4 -6.03 4.28 -19.33
CA THR A 4 -6.67 5.45 -19.96
C THR A 4 -6.11 5.77 -21.35
N PRO A 5 -4.79 5.88 -21.57
CA PRO A 5 -4.24 6.13 -22.90
C PRO A 5 -4.55 4.97 -23.87
N PHE A 6 -4.40 3.73 -23.40
CA PHE A 6 -4.68 2.54 -24.21
C PHE A 6 -6.16 2.46 -24.61
N LEU A 7 -7.08 2.74 -23.68
CA LEU A 7 -8.52 2.74 -23.92
C LEU A 7 -8.91 3.85 -24.90
N ILE A 8 -8.30 5.04 -24.80
CA ILE A 8 -8.52 6.14 -25.75
C ILE A 8 -8.11 5.70 -27.16
N PHE A 9 -6.92 5.12 -27.33
CA PHE A 9 -6.47 4.64 -28.64
C PHE A 9 -7.33 3.48 -29.16
N LEU A 10 -7.78 2.58 -28.28
CA LEU A 10 -8.67 1.47 -28.63
C LEU A 10 -10.04 1.95 -29.11
N ILE A 11 -10.67 2.88 -28.38
CA ILE A 11 -11.96 3.48 -28.75
C ILE A 11 -11.82 4.25 -30.07
N TRP A 12 -10.72 5.00 -30.24
CA TRP A 12 -10.49 5.74 -31.47
C TRP A 12 -10.23 4.84 -32.68
N ALA A 13 -9.57 3.69 -32.47
CA ALA A 13 -9.37 2.67 -33.49
C ALA A 13 -10.66 1.89 -33.84
N SER A 14 -11.60 1.75 -32.90
CA SER A 14 -12.88 1.06 -33.13
C SER A 14 -13.84 1.85 -34.01
N GLN A 15 -13.68 3.18 -34.07
CA GLN A 15 -14.48 4.08 -34.92
C GLN A 15 -14.02 4.13 -36.40
N LYS A 16 -13.04 3.31 -36.83
CA LYS A 16 -12.52 3.30 -38.21
C LYS A 16 -12.90 2.01 -38.97
N THR A 17 -13.28 2.16 -40.23
CA THR A 17 -13.74 1.07 -41.14
C THR A 17 -12.69 -0.01 -41.39
N ARG A 18 -13.16 -1.26 -41.55
CA ARG A 18 -12.36 -2.49 -41.45
C ARG A 18 -11.13 -2.56 -42.39
N ASN A 19 -11.18 -1.89 -43.55
CA ASN A 19 -10.14 -1.92 -44.61
C ASN A 19 -9.17 -0.73 -44.63
N ASN A 20 -9.17 0.17 -43.64
CA ASN A 20 -8.27 1.32 -43.67
C ASN A 20 -6.84 0.94 -43.16
N PRO A 21 -5.76 1.14 -43.95
CA PRO A 21 -4.38 0.88 -43.52
C PRO A 21 -3.96 1.70 -42.28
N TRP A 22 -4.66 2.81 -41.98
CA TRP A 22 -4.48 3.56 -40.76
C TRP A 22 -4.82 2.79 -39.48
N ARG A 23 -5.71 1.78 -39.53
CA ARG A 23 -6.01 0.94 -38.35
C ARG A 23 -4.79 0.17 -37.88
N ARG A 24 -3.99 -0.36 -38.80
CA ARG A 24 -2.76 -1.09 -38.48
C ARG A 24 -1.71 -0.17 -37.87
N LYS A 25 -1.54 1.04 -38.41
CA LYS A 25 -0.62 2.05 -37.87
C LYS A 25 -1.04 2.49 -36.46
N LEU A 26 -2.31 2.80 -36.25
CA LEU A 26 -2.84 3.21 -34.93
C LEU A 26 -2.70 2.10 -33.88
N ASN A 27 -2.94 0.84 -34.25
CA ASN A 27 -2.73 -0.29 -33.33
C ASN A 27 -1.26 -0.44 -32.92
N TRP A 28 -0.32 -0.33 -33.87
CA TRP A 28 1.11 -0.39 -33.55
C TRP A 28 1.59 0.80 -32.71
N ILE A 29 1.07 2.00 -32.96
CA ILE A 29 1.32 3.18 -32.12
C ILE A 29 0.78 2.94 -30.70
N GLY A 30 -0.43 2.41 -30.56
CA GLY A 30 -1.02 2.04 -29.27
C GLY A 30 -0.16 1.02 -28.51
N ILE A 31 0.31 -0.03 -29.20
CA ILE A 31 1.22 -1.03 -28.61
C ILE A 31 2.54 -0.37 -28.19
N ALA A 32 3.16 0.43 -29.05
CA ALA A 32 4.42 1.10 -28.75
C ALA A 32 4.30 2.02 -27.52
N ILE A 33 3.22 2.80 -27.43
CA ILE A 33 2.94 3.66 -26.28
C ILE A 33 2.71 2.82 -25.01
N SER A 34 1.93 1.75 -25.09
CA SER A 34 1.73 0.84 -23.95
C SER A 34 3.03 0.19 -23.48
N SER A 35 3.86 -0.29 -24.42
CA SER A 35 5.17 -0.88 -24.10
C SER A 35 6.11 0.16 -23.49
N ALA A 36 6.17 1.38 -24.02
CA ALA A 36 6.96 2.47 -23.45
C ALA A 36 6.51 2.80 -22.02
N TYR A 37 5.20 2.81 -21.74
CA TYR A 37 4.67 3.01 -20.41
C TYR A 37 5.07 1.88 -19.44
N LEU A 38 4.99 0.61 -19.88
CA LEU A 38 5.41 -0.53 -19.05
C LEU A 38 6.90 -0.43 -18.70
N LEU A 39 7.76 -0.12 -19.68
CA LEU A 39 9.18 0.10 -19.45
C LEU A 39 9.42 1.27 -18.48
N PHE A 40 8.66 2.36 -18.61
CA PHE A 40 8.74 3.49 -17.68
C PHE A 40 8.38 3.09 -16.25
N GLY A 41 7.36 2.24 -16.07
CA GLY A 41 6.97 1.70 -14.76
C GLY A 41 8.04 0.81 -14.15
N VAL A 42 8.65 -0.08 -14.95
CA VAL A 42 9.77 -0.92 -14.53
C VAL A 42 10.97 -0.07 -14.12
N TYR A 43 11.31 0.94 -14.91
CA TYR A 43 12.39 1.88 -14.59
C TYR A 43 12.13 2.62 -13.26
N HIS A 44 10.90 3.11 -13.03
CA HIS A 44 10.52 3.73 -11.76
C HIS A 44 10.64 2.75 -10.59
N ASN A 45 10.21 1.50 -10.76
CA ASN A 45 10.34 0.48 -9.72
C ASN A 45 11.81 0.28 -9.31
N PHE A 46 12.72 0.13 -10.27
CA PHE A 46 14.15 -0.01 -9.97
C PHE A 46 14.73 1.23 -9.29
N LYS A 47 14.38 2.43 -9.76
CA LYS A 47 14.84 3.69 -9.17
C LYS A 47 14.38 3.81 -7.71
N VAL A 48 13.10 3.58 -7.43
CA VAL A 48 12.54 3.68 -6.08
C VAL A 48 13.14 2.62 -5.16
N LYS A 49 13.32 1.38 -5.62
CA LYS A 49 14.01 0.33 -4.84
C LYS A 49 15.40 0.76 -4.40
N SER A 50 16.19 1.30 -5.34
CA SER A 50 17.57 1.73 -5.03
C SER A 50 17.61 2.90 -4.03
N ILE A 51 16.68 3.87 -4.16
CA ILE A 51 16.56 4.99 -3.21
C ILE A 51 16.13 4.48 -1.84
N ALA A 52 15.13 3.60 -1.80
CA ALA A 52 14.61 3.04 -0.56
C ALA A 52 15.67 2.24 0.19
N GLU A 53 16.40 1.36 -0.49
CA GLU A 53 17.48 0.56 0.09
C GLU A 53 18.58 1.45 0.69
N LYS A 54 19.08 2.44 -0.07
CA LYS A 54 20.07 3.39 0.43
C LYS A 54 19.58 4.14 1.67
N ALA A 55 18.36 4.66 1.61
CA ALA A 55 17.79 5.42 2.72
C ALA A 55 17.51 4.57 3.97
N LEU A 56 17.16 3.28 3.81
CA LEU A 56 17.00 2.36 4.94
C LEU A 56 18.34 2.09 5.63
N VAL A 57 19.40 1.85 4.84
CA VAL A 57 20.77 1.65 5.36
C VAL A 57 21.31 2.91 6.03
N GLU A 58 21.16 4.08 5.41
CA GLU A 58 21.59 5.37 5.99
C GLU A 58 20.89 5.69 7.32
N LYS A 59 19.64 5.25 7.48
CA LYS A 59 18.87 5.41 8.72
C LYS A 59 19.15 4.34 9.76
N GLY A 60 20.02 3.38 9.49
CA GLY A 60 20.36 2.28 10.40
C GLY A 60 19.18 1.35 10.68
N VAL A 61 18.24 1.21 9.74
CA VAL A 61 17.13 0.26 9.89
C VAL A 61 17.66 -1.13 9.55
N GLU A 62 17.70 -2.02 10.54
CA GLU A 62 17.98 -3.43 10.31
C GLU A 62 16.75 -4.10 9.70
N PHE A 63 16.89 -4.65 8.50
CA PHE A 63 15.82 -5.35 7.78
C PHE A 63 16.34 -6.60 7.09
N ASN A 64 15.51 -7.65 7.07
CA ASN A 64 15.80 -8.91 6.40
C ASN A 64 15.40 -8.87 4.92
N ARG A 65 14.27 -8.20 4.63
CA ARG A 65 13.77 -7.96 3.28
C ARG A 65 12.91 -6.70 3.27
N PHE A 66 12.72 -6.13 2.09
CA PHE A 66 11.82 -5.00 1.91
C PHE A 66 11.02 -5.14 0.61
N MET A 67 9.90 -4.44 0.57
CA MET A 67 9.02 -4.34 -0.59
C MET A 67 8.75 -2.87 -0.90
N VAL A 68 8.66 -2.57 -2.20
CA VAL A 68 8.13 -1.28 -2.66
C VAL A 68 6.97 -1.53 -3.61
N SER A 69 5.89 -0.79 -3.41
CA SER A 69 4.69 -0.84 -4.25
C SER A 69 4.18 0.56 -4.54
N PRO A 70 3.69 0.84 -5.77
CA PRO A 70 3.02 2.10 -6.03
C PRO A 70 1.73 2.15 -5.20
N THR A 71 1.38 3.32 -4.69
CA THR A 71 0.10 3.52 -4.00
C THR A 71 -1.07 3.53 -5.00
N ILE A 72 -2.29 3.44 -4.49
CA ILE A 72 -3.50 3.28 -5.30
C ILE A 72 -3.59 4.40 -6.34
N LEU A 73 -3.81 4.01 -7.60
CA LEU A 73 -4.07 4.87 -8.77
C LEU A 73 -2.93 5.79 -9.24
N ASN A 74 -1.70 5.69 -8.73
CA ASN A 74 -0.60 6.56 -9.16
C ASN A 74 0.78 5.87 -9.17
N ASN A 75 1.75 6.43 -9.91
CA ASN A 75 3.15 5.95 -9.97
C ASN A 75 4.13 6.94 -9.31
N TYR A 76 3.62 7.96 -8.62
CA TYR A 76 4.43 9.03 -8.03
C TYR A 76 4.68 8.80 -6.56
N LEU A 77 3.72 8.23 -5.84
CA LEU A 77 3.80 7.92 -4.43
C LEU A 77 3.91 6.41 -4.24
N TRP A 78 4.98 6.00 -3.57
CA TRP A 78 5.36 4.61 -3.37
C TRP A 78 5.32 4.27 -1.89
N ASN A 79 4.69 3.14 -1.58
CA ASN A 79 4.79 2.52 -0.28
C ASN A 79 6.08 1.71 -0.19
N VAL A 80 6.84 1.90 0.88
CA VAL A 80 8.05 1.16 1.21
C VAL A 80 7.81 0.46 2.53
N VAL A 81 7.96 -0.86 2.55
CA VAL A 81 7.77 -1.69 3.74
C VAL A 81 9.03 -2.52 3.93
N ALA A 82 9.77 -2.24 5.00
CA ALA A 82 10.92 -3.05 5.40
C ALA A 82 10.52 -3.98 6.55
N GLU A 83 10.92 -5.24 6.46
CA GLU A 83 10.69 -6.24 7.49
C GLU A 83 11.92 -6.36 8.38
N GLY A 84 11.82 -5.90 9.63
CA GLY A 84 12.78 -6.22 10.68
C GLY A 84 12.41 -7.52 11.40
N ASP A 85 13.11 -7.84 12.49
CA ASP A 85 12.86 -9.09 13.22
C ASP A 85 11.51 -9.09 13.93
N THR A 86 11.21 -8.02 14.67
CA THR A 86 10.02 -7.92 15.53
C THR A 86 8.94 -7.00 14.99
N ALA A 87 9.25 -6.17 14.00
CA ALA A 87 8.34 -5.16 13.46
C ALA A 87 8.55 -4.92 11.96
N TYR A 88 7.52 -4.35 11.31
CA TYR A 88 7.63 -3.74 9.98
C TYR A 88 7.82 -2.24 10.10
N TYR A 89 8.65 -1.71 9.22
CA TYR A 89 8.92 -0.29 9.07
C TYR A 89 8.30 0.17 7.75
N GLN A 90 7.22 0.95 7.85
CA GLN A 90 6.52 1.46 6.68
C GLN A 90 6.78 2.94 6.48
N THR A 91 7.01 3.35 5.25
CA THR A 91 7.12 4.76 4.89
C THR A 91 6.61 5.00 3.48
N LEU A 92 6.13 6.22 3.24
CA LEU A 92 5.77 6.67 1.90
C LEU A 92 6.94 7.45 1.30
N TYR A 93 7.22 7.20 0.03
CA TYR A 93 8.20 7.90 -0.79
C TYR A 93 7.51 8.54 -1.98
N SER A 94 7.65 9.86 -2.14
CA SER A 94 7.23 10.54 -3.35
C SER A 94 8.42 10.69 -4.29
N VAL A 95 8.21 10.44 -5.59
CA VAL A 95 9.20 10.75 -6.65
C VAL A 95 9.55 12.25 -6.66
N ASN A 96 8.68 13.09 -6.10
CA ASN A 96 8.87 14.53 -5.98
C ASN A 96 9.59 14.95 -4.67
N ASP A 97 9.93 14.02 -3.77
CA ASP A 97 10.62 14.31 -2.51
C ASP A 97 12.01 14.93 -2.78
N ARG A 98 12.33 16.02 -2.05
CA ARG A 98 13.62 16.71 -2.10
C ARG A 98 14.15 16.94 -0.67
N PRO A 99 15.26 16.29 -0.26
CA PRO A 99 16.07 15.34 -1.01
C PRO A 99 15.32 14.01 -1.24
N ALA A 100 15.78 13.23 -2.22
CA ALA A 100 15.23 11.91 -2.52
C ALA A 100 15.61 10.90 -1.43
N THR A 101 14.96 10.98 -0.28
CA THR A 101 15.14 10.11 0.88
C THR A 101 13.80 9.69 1.45
N LEU A 102 13.81 8.70 2.33
CA LEU A 102 12.61 8.23 3.01
C LEU A 102 12.23 9.15 4.17
N GLY A 103 10.95 9.17 4.50
CA GLY A 103 10.46 9.78 5.74
C GLY A 103 10.88 9.01 6.99
N LYS A 104 10.47 9.49 8.17
CA LYS A 104 10.49 8.66 9.37
C LYS A 104 9.59 7.43 9.12
N PRO A 105 10.07 6.20 9.36
CA PRO A 105 9.23 5.02 9.21
C PRO A 105 8.24 4.93 10.38
N ARG A 106 7.03 4.50 10.05
CA ARG A 106 6.02 4.03 11.00
C ARG A 106 6.32 2.59 11.38
N ILE A 107 6.15 2.25 12.64
CA ILE A 107 6.56 0.95 13.20
C ILE A 107 5.31 0.14 13.51
N PHE A 108 5.26 -1.08 12.96
CA PHE A 108 4.14 -2.00 13.12
C PHE A 108 4.65 -3.32 13.72
N PRO A 109 4.35 -3.61 14.99
CA PRO A 109 4.76 -4.87 15.62
C PRO A 109 4.18 -6.09 14.88
N LYS A 110 4.98 -7.13 14.66
CA LYS A 110 4.53 -8.34 13.95
C LYS A 110 3.48 -9.13 14.75
N ASN A 111 3.76 -9.34 16.03
CA ASN A 111 2.94 -10.12 16.97
C ASN A 111 2.51 -11.50 16.45
N HIS A 112 3.35 -12.17 15.64
CA HIS A 112 3.04 -13.48 15.07
C HIS A 112 2.78 -14.55 16.14
N HIS A 113 3.38 -14.39 17.33
CA HIS A 113 3.16 -15.25 18.51
C HIS A 113 1.68 -15.37 18.93
N LEU A 114 0.85 -14.36 18.66
CA LEU A 114 -0.58 -14.39 18.99
C LEU A 114 -1.38 -15.41 18.17
N THR A 115 -0.81 -15.88 17.05
CA THR A 115 -1.46 -16.75 16.07
C THR A 115 -0.75 -18.08 15.87
N GLU A 116 0.23 -18.43 16.69
CA GLU A 116 0.96 -19.72 16.59
C GLU A 116 0.00 -20.93 16.64
N LYS A 117 -1.08 -20.85 17.43
CA LYS A 117 -2.11 -21.90 17.49
C LYS A 117 -2.88 -22.12 16.19
N TYR A 118 -2.79 -21.20 15.22
CA TYR A 118 -3.45 -21.28 13.93
C TYR A 118 -2.52 -21.76 12.81
N ASP A 119 -1.25 -22.07 13.10
CA ASP A 119 -0.35 -22.62 12.10
C ASP A 119 -0.90 -23.96 11.58
N GLY A 120 -1.01 -24.08 10.25
CA GLY A 120 -1.65 -25.22 9.59
C GLY A 120 -3.16 -25.10 9.37
N GLU A 121 -3.84 -24.13 9.98
CA GLU A 121 -5.24 -23.82 9.69
C GLU A 121 -5.36 -23.20 8.29
N ARG A 122 -6.23 -23.77 7.45
CA ARG A 122 -6.34 -23.37 6.04
C ARG A 122 -6.59 -21.87 5.85
N PRO A 123 -7.51 -21.21 6.59
CA PRO A 123 -7.75 -19.78 6.40
C PRO A 123 -6.55 -18.92 6.78
N TYR A 124 -5.80 -19.30 7.82
CA TYR A 124 -4.61 -18.59 8.23
C TYR A 124 -3.47 -18.73 7.21
N GLU A 125 -3.27 -19.94 6.68
CA GLU A 125 -2.27 -20.17 5.61
C GLU A 125 -2.60 -19.42 4.32
N ILE A 126 -3.89 -19.31 3.97
CA ILE A 126 -4.33 -18.47 2.83
C ILE A 126 -3.98 -17.01 3.07
N LEU A 127 -4.17 -16.48 4.28
CA LEU A 127 -3.83 -15.09 4.61
C LEU A 127 -2.31 -14.85 4.62
N LYS A 128 -1.52 -15.81 5.14
CA LYS A 128 -0.04 -15.79 5.07
C LYS A 128 0.44 -15.77 3.63
N TRP A 129 -0.08 -16.66 2.79
CA TRP A 129 0.21 -16.68 1.36
C TRP A 129 -0.23 -15.39 0.67
N PHE A 130 -1.45 -14.93 0.92
CA PHE A 130 -2.02 -13.74 0.31
C PHE A 130 -1.13 -12.53 0.58
N SER A 131 -0.70 -12.33 1.82
CA SER A 131 0.17 -11.23 2.26
C SER A 131 1.64 -11.41 1.86
N ASN A 132 2.02 -12.52 1.20
CA ASN A 132 3.41 -12.88 0.90
C ASN A 132 4.29 -12.89 2.18
N GLY A 133 3.67 -13.26 3.32
CA GLY A 133 4.29 -13.22 4.65
C GLY A 133 4.49 -11.81 5.24
N TYR A 134 4.02 -10.74 4.59
CA TYR A 134 4.06 -9.37 5.15
C TYR A 134 2.77 -9.09 5.92
N TYR A 135 2.69 -9.56 7.16
CA TYR A 135 1.50 -9.36 7.98
C TYR A 135 1.82 -9.03 9.43
N SER A 136 0.98 -8.21 10.05
CA SER A 136 0.97 -7.99 11.50
C SER A 136 -0.31 -8.53 12.11
N ILE A 137 -0.23 -8.90 13.39
CA ILE A 137 -1.38 -9.30 14.19
C ILE A 137 -1.64 -8.24 15.25
N MET A 138 -2.91 -7.93 15.49
CA MET A 138 -3.31 -7.11 16.62
C MET A 138 -4.57 -7.67 17.30
N LYS A 139 -4.76 -7.30 18.56
CA LYS A 139 -6.00 -7.62 19.28
C LYS A 139 -6.97 -6.47 19.11
N ARG A 140 -8.19 -6.79 18.70
CA ARG A 140 -9.26 -5.83 18.46
C ARG A 140 -10.00 -5.46 19.75
N ARG A 141 -10.77 -4.38 19.69
CA ARG A 141 -11.66 -3.95 20.80
C ARG A 141 -12.72 -4.99 21.14
N ASP A 142 -13.22 -5.71 20.13
CA ASP A 142 -14.18 -6.82 20.28
C ASP A 142 -13.56 -8.13 20.84
N GLY A 143 -12.25 -8.11 21.12
CA GLY A 143 -11.51 -9.24 21.67
C GLY A 143 -11.00 -10.24 20.63
N LEU A 144 -11.39 -10.12 19.35
CA LEU A 144 -10.90 -10.97 18.27
C LEU A 144 -9.46 -10.59 17.87
N LEU A 145 -8.76 -11.51 17.22
CA LEU A 145 -7.49 -11.20 16.58
C LEU A 145 -7.74 -10.65 15.17
N GLN A 146 -6.93 -9.68 14.77
CA GLN A 146 -6.95 -9.08 13.46
C GLN A 146 -5.64 -9.36 12.75
N PHE A 147 -5.75 -9.95 11.56
CA PHE A 147 -4.67 -10.12 10.61
C PHE A 147 -4.64 -8.92 9.67
N ASN A 148 -3.50 -8.24 9.60
CA ASN A 148 -3.30 -7.05 8.77
C ASN A 148 -2.27 -7.35 7.68
N ASP A 149 -2.61 -7.07 6.42
CA ASP A 149 -1.64 -7.13 5.33
C ASP A 149 -0.82 -5.83 5.26
N MET A 150 0.49 -5.95 5.48
CA MET A 150 1.39 -4.81 5.57
C MET A 150 1.81 -4.25 4.21
N ARG A 151 1.55 -4.94 3.09
CA ARG A 151 2.00 -4.51 1.75
C ARG A 151 1.31 -3.24 1.26
N PHE A 152 0.12 -2.96 1.78
CA PHE A 152 -0.70 -1.81 1.40
C PHE A 152 -0.73 -0.73 2.49
N GLY A 153 -0.44 -1.09 3.74
CA GLY A 153 -0.33 -0.14 4.84
C GLY A 153 -1.64 0.26 5.50
N THR A 154 -1.59 1.44 6.10
CA THR A 154 -2.72 2.12 6.74
C THR A 154 -3.10 3.40 6.02
N PHE A 155 -4.38 3.73 6.05
CA PHE A 155 -4.88 5.08 5.82
C PHE A 155 -4.54 5.98 7.01
N GLY A 156 -4.25 7.26 6.78
CA GLY A 156 -3.85 8.18 7.85
C GLY A 156 -2.45 7.94 8.39
N ASP A 157 -1.98 8.92 9.16
CA ASP A 157 -0.73 8.84 9.92
C ASP A 157 -0.97 8.21 11.30
N VAL A 158 -1.33 6.92 11.30
CA VAL A 158 -1.55 6.17 12.55
C VAL A 158 -0.42 5.17 12.80
N ASP A 159 0.05 5.12 14.04
CA ASP A 159 1.15 4.26 14.50
C ASP A 159 0.73 2.78 14.69
N GLY A 160 -0.11 2.24 13.80
CA GLY A 160 -0.53 0.84 13.82
C GLY A 160 -1.36 0.41 15.04
N LYS A 161 -1.77 1.36 15.89
CA LYS A 161 -2.63 1.13 17.05
C LYS A 161 -4.11 1.15 16.73
N ASP A 162 -4.47 1.76 15.61
CA ASP A 162 -5.86 1.85 15.19
C ASP A 162 -6.23 0.64 14.33
N GLU A 163 -7.18 -0.15 14.81
CA GLU A 163 -7.69 -1.34 14.10
C GLU A 163 -8.39 -0.96 12.79
N ASP A 164 -8.92 0.28 12.70
CA ASP A 164 -9.79 0.73 11.62
C ASP A 164 -9.06 1.31 10.41
N HIS A 165 -7.74 1.46 10.50
CA HIS A 165 -6.96 2.17 9.49
C HIS A 165 -6.20 1.27 8.51
N TYR A 166 -6.08 -0.04 8.75
CA TYR A 166 -5.44 -0.96 7.81
C TYR A 166 -6.28 -1.14 6.54
N ILE A 167 -5.65 -1.02 5.37
CA ILE A 167 -6.36 -1.12 4.07
C ILE A 167 -6.95 -2.53 3.88
N PHE A 168 -6.16 -3.55 4.21
CA PHE A 168 -6.57 -4.95 4.17
C PHE A 168 -6.42 -5.57 5.55
N ARG A 169 -7.55 -5.71 6.24
CA ARG A 169 -7.67 -6.37 7.54
C ARG A 169 -8.68 -7.51 7.49
N PHE A 170 -8.41 -8.55 8.27
CA PHE A 170 -9.28 -9.71 8.45
C PHE A 170 -9.36 -10.04 9.93
N ALA A 171 -10.57 -10.18 10.46
CA ALA A 171 -10.79 -10.68 11.80
C ALA A 171 -10.76 -12.21 11.78
N LEU A 172 -10.14 -12.79 12.80
CA LEU A 172 -10.03 -14.22 13.03
C LEU A 172 -10.99 -14.62 14.15
N ARG A 173 -11.84 -15.60 13.89
CA ARG A 173 -12.81 -16.13 14.86
C ARG A 173 -12.79 -17.65 14.80
N GLU A 174 -12.81 -18.27 15.97
CA GLU A 174 -13.06 -19.71 16.08
C GLU A 174 -14.56 -19.95 16.18
N LYS A 175 -15.08 -20.84 15.34
CA LYS A 175 -16.49 -21.24 15.34
C LYS A 175 -16.56 -22.75 15.11
N ASP A 176 -17.25 -23.46 16.00
CA ASP A 176 -17.44 -24.91 15.92
C ASP A 176 -16.12 -25.72 15.83
N GLY A 177 -15.02 -25.17 16.37
CA GLY A 177 -13.69 -25.78 16.32
C GLY A 177 -12.90 -25.50 15.04
N GLU A 178 -13.46 -24.75 14.09
CA GLU A 178 -12.78 -24.29 12.88
C GLU A 178 -12.43 -22.80 12.98
N LEU A 179 -11.28 -22.44 12.41
CA LEU A 179 -10.91 -21.04 12.24
C LEU A 179 -11.67 -20.45 11.05
N GLU A 180 -12.28 -19.28 11.24
CA GLU A 180 -12.87 -18.47 10.18
C GLU A 180 -12.13 -17.12 10.09
N ALA A 181 -11.81 -16.70 8.87
CA ALA A 181 -11.30 -15.37 8.57
C ALA A 181 -12.36 -14.58 7.79
N PHE A 182 -12.72 -13.40 8.28
CA PHE A 182 -13.71 -12.54 7.63
C PHE A 182 -13.26 -11.08 7.65
N GLN A 183 -13.75 -10.29 6.70
CA GLN A 183 -13.52 -8.85 6.71
C GLN A 183 -14.53 -8.22 7.68
N PRO A 184 -14.08 -7.54 8.75
CA PRO A 184 -15.01 -6.91 9.68
C PRO A 184 -15.85 -5.87 8.92
N VAL A 185 -17.15 -5.85 9.23
CA VAL A 185 -18.03 -4.77 8.75
C VAL A 185 -17.76 -3.57 9.63
N ASP A 186 -17.29 -2.49 9.01
CA ASP A 186 -16.98 -1.27 9.74
C ASP A 186 -18.28 -0.65 10.26
N GLU A 187 -18.37 -0.46 11.58
CA GLU A 187 -19.47 0.30 12.21
C GLU A 187 -19.34 1.81 11.93
N GLY A 188 -18.17 2.27 11.49
CA GLY A 188 -17.89 3.65 11.07
C GLY A 188 -17.81 3.82 9.55
N GLU A 189 -18.17 5.01 9.07
CA GLU A 189 -17.95 5.38 7.68
C GLU A 189 -16.44 5.41 7.40
N ARG A 190 -15.93 4.43 6.63
CA ARG A 190 -14.55 4.50 6.12
C ARG A 190 -14.42 5.82 5.37
N ASP A 191 -13.61 6.74 5.88
CA ASP A 191 -13.37 8.00 5.21
C ASP A 191 -12.38 7.82 4.05
N ILE A 192 -12.85 7.13 3.02
CA ILE A 192 -12.15 6.87 1.76
C ILE A 192 -11.75 8.21 1.11
N ARG A 193 -12.52 9.29 1.34
CA ARG A 193 -12.22 10.61 0.79
C ARG A 193 -10.98 11.20 1.42
N SER A 194 -10.89 11.22 2.76
CA SER A 194 -9.71 11.71 3.47
C SER A 194 -8.48 10.86 3.16
N ALA A 195 -8.62 9.53 3.15
CA ALA A 195 -7.57 8.62 2.69
C ALA A 195 -7.07 8.95 1.27
N PHE A 196 -7.97 9.25 0.34
CA PHE A 196 -7.60 9.63 -1.02
C PHE A 196 -6.93 11.01 -1.09
N LEU A 197 -7.42 11.97 -0.32
CA LEU A 197 -6.82 13.31 -0.22
C LEU A 197 -5.39 13.24 0.33
N GLU A 198 -5.14 12.42 1.34
CA GLU A 198 -3.80 12.19 1.88
C GLU A 198 -2.84 11.61 0.84
N LEU A 199 -3.30 10.66 0.02
CA LEU A 199 -2.48 10.14 -1.08
C LEU A 199 -2.16 11.25 -2.10
N LEU A 200 -3.12 12.12 -2.41
CA LEU A 200 -2.88 13.27 -3.29
C LEU A 200 -1.91 14.29 -2.69
N GLU A 201 -1.96 14.52 -1.39
CA GLU A 201 -1.00 15.36 -0.68
C GLU A 201 0.39 14.74 -0.69
N GLY A 202 0.51 13.44 -0.44
CA GLY A 202 1.78 12.70 -0.54
C GLY A 202 2.43 12.80 -1.91
N ILE A 203 1.65 12.84 -3.00
CA ILE A 203 2.20 13.03 -4.36
C ILE A 203 2.92 14.38 -4.50
N LYS A 204 2.52 15.43 -3.79
CA LYS A 204 3.20 16.74 -3.87
C LYS A 204 4.65 16.69 -3.38
N GLY A 205 4.99 15.68 -2.58
CA GLY A 205 6.33 15.48 -2.01
C GLY A 205 6.57 16.35 -0.78
N ARG A 206 7.63 16.01 -0.04
CA ARG A 206 8.09 16.74 1.15
C ARG A 206 9.30 17.62 0.83
N ASN A 207 9.35 18.79 1.49
CA ASN A 207 10.53 19.65 1.56
C ASN A 207 11.22 19.50 2.93
N ILE A 208 12.51 19.89 2.99
CA ILE A 208 13.36 19.80 4.20
C ILE A 208 12.77 20.53 5.42
N ASP A 209 11.95 21.57 5.20
CA ASP A 209 11.35 22.40 6.25
C ASP A 209 10.01 21.86 6.77
N ASP A 210 9.47 20.81 6.14
CA ASP A 210 8.29 20.13 6.64
C ASP A 210 8.73 19.24 7.82
N GLY A 211 8.46 19.71 9.05
CA GLY A 211 8.73 19.00 10.29
C GLY A 211 8.16 17.56 10.35
N PRO A 212 8.34 16.84 11.47
CA PRO A 212 8.05 15.42 11.52
C PRO A 212 6.56 15.15 11.33
N GLY A 213 6.23 14.47 10.24
CA GLY A 213 4.88 13.95 9.98
C GLY A 213 4.16 14.72 8.89
N PHE A 214 3.41 13.98 8.08
CA PHE A 214 2.32 14.56 7.32
C PHE A 214 1.47 15.37 8.32
N ARG A 215 1.21 16.63 7.99
CA ARG A 215 0.57 17.63 8.87
C ARG A 215 -0.51 16.96 9.71
N GLN A 216 -0.38 17.03 11.03
CA GLN A 216 -1.47 16.65 11.94
C GLN A 216 -2.73 17.41 11.51
N GLY A 217 -3.65 16.72 10.84
CA GLY A 217 -5.03 17.18 10.71
C GLY A 217 -5.60 17.36 12.11
N PRO A 218 -6.55 18.28 12.31
CA PRO A 218 -7.03 18.60 13.65
C PRO A 218 -7.55 17.33 14.33
N VAL A 219 -6.89 16.97 15.43
CA VAL A 219 -7.36 15.92 16.33
C VAL A 219 -8.71 16.36 16.87
N SER A 220 -9.79 15.85 16.30
CA SER A 220 -11.11 15.95 16.91
C SER A 220 -11.13 15.03 18.11
N ILE A 221 -10.77 15.58 19.27
CA ILE A 221 -10.98 14.93 20.57
C ILE A 221 -12.50 14.70 20.70
N PRO A 222 -12.99 13.46 20.79
CA PRO A 222 -14.37 13.25 21.18
C PRO A 222 -14.55 13.85 22.57
N LYS A 223 -15.41 14.86 22.69
CA LYS A 223 -15.87 15.33 23.98
C LYS A 223 -16.54 14.15 24.67
N SER A 224 -15.90 13.65 25.71
CA SER A 224 -16.51 12.79 26.71
C SER A 224 -17.83 13.40 27.18
N LEU A 225 -18.91 12.62 27.08
CA LEU A 225 -20.05 12.60 28.00
C LEU A 225 -20.60 11.17 28.03
#